data_AF-A0A924G8A0-F1
#
_entry.id   AF-A0A924G8A0-F1
#
_cell.length_a   1.000
_cell.length_b   1.000
_cell.length_c   1.000
_cell.angle_alpha   90.00
_cell.angle_beta   90.00
_cell.angle_gamma   90.00
#
_symmetry.space_group_name_H-M   'P 1'
#
loop_
_entity.id
_entity.type
_entity.pdbx_description
1 polymer ?
#
loop_
_entity_poly.entity_id
_entity_poly.type
_entity_poly.pdbx_seq_one_letter_code
_entity_poly.pdbx_strand_id
1 'polypeptide(L)'
;MKKIHVYSSLTMILMIALSSCSKKDPAVATVLKQWNIALSSKFENPAPASRNETGTVALTLLSDNSLTYTITVNNLAAGDVLSAAHLHVGDVITSGGIVLPLTPVFNGSTGTGTTTSLRSTLVDSLMDDSKEIYFNIHSAQVGSGLVRGQLNTNIEMAADVVLSGANEVPVVTTTATGLALVRLTSKKILYTRIAIANLEAGDAMTVAHIHKAAAGTNGGVITGIYGTAAEFGTVKILTVDDLTFASLKADAIYVNAHSVNKPGGIVRGQIR
;
A
#
# COMPACT_ATOMS: atom_id res chain seq x y z
N MET A 1 86.76 -55.65 33.49
CA MET A 1 86.00 -55.70 32.23
C MET A 1 84.62 -56.32 32.49
N LYS A 2 83.55 -55.54 32.47
CA LYS A 2 82.18 -56.02 32.19
C LYS A 2 81.32 -54.82 31.80
N LYS A 3 80.62 -54.99 30.69
CA LYS A 3 80.02 -53.94 29.85
C LYS A 3 78.78 -53.34 30.50
N ILE A 4 78.66 -52.02 30.40
CA ILE A 4 77.44 -51.25 30.65
C ILE A 4 76.50 -51.49 29.47
N HIS A 5 75.22 -51.81 29.72
CA HIS A 5 74.15 -51.77 28.73
C HIS A 5 73.05 -50.84 29.23
N VAL A 6 72.94 -49.71 28.56
CA VAL A 6 71.88 -48.72 28.72
C VAL A 6 70.69 -49.19 27.90
N TYR A 7 69.54 -49.44 28.54
CA TYR A 7 68.27 -49.62 27.84
C TYR A 7 67.49 -48.31 27.90
N SER A 8 67.36 -47.69 26.73
CA SER A 8 66.55 -46.50 26.47
C SER A 8 65.06 -46.84 26.60
N SER A 9 64.36 -46.17 27.50
CA SER A 9 62.90 -46.23 27.63
C SER A 9 62.28 -45.27 26.61
N LEU A 10 61.66 -45.81 25.56
CA LEU A 10 60.93 -45.03 24.57
C LEU A 10 59.53 -44.71 25.10
N THR A 11 59.36 -43.53 25.70
CA THR A 11 58.05 -43.03 26.15
C THR A 11 57.23 -42.60 24.93
N MET A 12 56.24 -43.41 24.55
CA MET A 12 55.29 -43.09 23.49
C MET A 12 54.30 -42.04 24.00
N ILE A 13 54.49 -40.78 23.60
CA ILE A 13 53.55 -39.69 23.86
C ILE A 13 52.36 -39.87 22.93
N LEU A 14 51.22 -40.31 23.49
CA LEU A 14 49.93 -40.31 22.81
C LEU A 14 49.44 -38.86 22.70
N MET A 15 49.62 -38.23 21.53
CA MET A 15 48.97 -36.95 21.23
C MET A 15 47.47 -37.18 21.12
N ILE A 16 46.73 -36.80 22.16
CA ILE A 16 45.29 -36.60 22.08
C ILE A 16 45.08 -35.33 21.26
N ALA A 17 44.71 -35.49 19.98
CA ALA A 17 44.23 -34.40 19.17
C ALA A 17 42.87 -33.93 19.73
N LEU A 18 42.88 -32.85 20.50
CA LEU A 18 41.68 -32.11 20.83
C LEU A 18 41.18 -31.46 19.53
N SER A 19 40.19 -32.08 18.88
CA SER A 19 39.40 -31.41 17.85
C SER A 19 38.72 -30.20 18.49
N SER A 20 39.32 -29.03 18.31
CA SER A 20 38.66 -27.75 18.57
C SER A 20 37.48 -27.65 17.61
N CYS A 21 36.29 -27.99 18.08
CA CYS A 21 35.06 -27.55 17.45
C CYS A 21 35.06 -26.02 17.56
N SER A 22 35.53 -25.32 16.53
CA SER A 22 35.19 -23.91 16.35
C SER A 22 33.67 -23.86 16.31
N LYS A 23 33.03 -23.38 17.39
CA LYS A 23 31.65 -22.93 17.30
C LYS A 23 31.70 -21.84 16.23
N LYS A 24 31.26 -22.14 15.00
CA LYS A 24 30.93 -21.08 14.06
C LYS A 24 29.92 -20.23 14.83
N ASP A 25 30.27 -18.99 15.12
CA ASP A 25 29.27 -18.02 15.56
C ASP A 25 28.08 -18.15 14.60
N PRO A 26 26.84 -18.16 15.11
CA PRO A 26 25.68 -18.24 14.24
C PRO A 26 25.85 -17.17 13.16
N ALA A 27 25.82 -17.60 11.90
CA ALA A 27 26.04 -16.71 10.77
C ALA A 27 25.09 -15.53 10.91
N VAL A 28 25.63 -14.30 10.94
CA VAL A 28 24.81 -13.09 11.03
C VAL A 28 23.90 -13.08 9.80
N ALA A 29 22.59 -13.00 10.03
CA ALA A 29 21.62 -12.97 8.95
C ALA A 29 21.90 -11.78 8.03
N THR A 30 21.94 -12.02 6.72
CA THR A 30 22.18 -10.97 5.72
C THR A 30 20.88 -10.35 5.27
N VAL A 31 20.94 -9.13 4.75
CA VAL A 31 19.77 -8.46 4.17
C VAL A 31 19.42 -9.10 2.83
N LEU A 32 18.17 -9.53 2.69
CA LEU A 32 17.62 -9.99 1.41
C LEU A 32 16.95 -8.85 0.64
N LYS A 33 16.14 -8.03 1.32
CA LYS A 33 15.37 -6.95 0.70
C LYS A 33 14.98 -5.89 1.72
N GLN A 34 14.90 -4.65 1.27
CA GLN A 34 14.47 -3.52 2.09
C GLN A 34 13.38 -2.72 1.38
N TRP A 35 12.50 -2.14 2.19
CA TRP A 35 11.51 -1.18 1.74
C TRP A 35 11.56 0.05 2.63
N ASN A 36 11.35 1.21 2.02
CA ASN A 36 11.01 2.43 2.74
C ASN A 36 9.73 2.97 2.12
N ILE A 37 8.61 2.77 2.83
CA ILE A 37 7.27 2.95 2.30
C ILE A 37 6.68 4.21 2.90
N ALA A 38 6.21 5.13 2.05
CA ALA A 38 5.40 6.25 2.47
C ALA A 38 3.99 5.78 2.82
N LEU A 39 3.49 6.22 3.97
CA LEU A 39 2.15 5.92 4.48
C LEU A 39 1.29 7.19 4.48
N SER A 40 0.00 7.04 4.22
CA SER A 40 -0.97 8.12 4.40
C SER A 40 -2.36 7.59 4.69
N SER A 41 -3.14 8.34 5.48
CA SER A 41 -4.58 8.11 5.61
C SER A 41 -5.31 8.26 4.28
N LYS A 42 -4.80 9.09 3.36
CA LYS A 42 -5.37 9.22 2.01
C LYS A 42 -5.21 7.95 1.16
N PHE A 43 -4.32 7.04 1.54
CA PHE A 43 -4.08 5.80 0.81
C PHE A 43 -4.98 4.64 1.26
N GLU A 44 -5.75 4.84 2.35
CA GLU A 44 -6.82 3.94 2.75
C GLU A 44 -7.99 3.93 1.74
N ASN A 45 -8.81 2.89 1.77
CA ASN A 45 -9.91 2.68 0.82
C ASN A 45 -11.24 2.35 1.52
N PRO A 46 -12.15 3.32 1.70
CA PRO A 46 -11.93 4.76 1.53
C PRO A 46 -11.02 5.34 2.62
N ALA A 47 -10.55 6.56 2.41
CA ALA A 47 -9.82 7.33 3.40
C ALA A 47 -10.67 7.58 4.65
N PRO A 48 -10.13 7.38 5.88
CA PRO A 48 -10.86 7.66 7.09
C PRO A 48 -11.19 9.16 7.17
N ALA A 49 -12.45 9.48 7.44
CA ALA A 49 -12.94 10.84 7.42
C ALA A 49 -12.23 11.72 8.47
N SER A 50 -11.90 12.95 8.09
CA SER A 50 -11.23 13.94 8.95
C SER A 50 -9.84 13.51 9.46
N ARG A 51 -9.20 12.55 8.81
CA ARG A 51 -7.83 12.10 9.11
C ARG A 51 -6.87 12.58 8.03
N ASN A 52 -5.67 12.94 8.43
CA ASN A 52 -4.64 13.51 7.56
C ASN A 52 -3.22 13.03 7.94
N GLU A 53 -3.13 11.93 8.67
CA GLU A 53 -1.88 11.33 9.07
C GLU A 53 -1.06 10.91 7.85
N THR A 54 0.25 11.08 7.99
CA THR A 54 1.25 10.53 7.08
C THR A 54 2.22 9.69 7.89
N GLY A 55 3.09 8.96 7.22
CA GLY A 55 4.10 8.20 7.93
C GLY A 55 5.11 7.57 7.01
N THR A 56 6.04 6.86 7.62
CA THR A 56 6.98 5.99 6.94
C THR A 56 7.06 4.67 7.67
N VAL A 57 7.33 3.61 6.90
CA VAL A 57 7.79 2.35 7.47
C VAL A 57 9.01 1.87 6.71
N ALA A 58 10.08 1.59 7.46
CA ALA A 58 11.26 0.90 6.98
C ALA A 58 11.12 -0.58 7.33
N LEU A 59 11.16 -1.46 6.31
CA LEU A 59 11.12 -2.91 6.45
C LEU A 59 12.45 -3.50 5.97
N THR A 60 13.00 -4.47 6.71
CA THR A 60 14.19 -5.23 6.28
C THR A 60 13.94 -6.73 6.43
N LEU A 61 13.88 -7.44 5.31
CA LEU A 61 13.77 -8.89 5.24
C LEU A 61 15.18 -9.49 5.25
N LEU A 62 15.42 -10.46 6.13
CA LEU A 62 16.72 -11.07 6.40
C LEU A 62 16.77 -12.53 5.95
N SER A 63 17.98 -13.05 5.74
CA SER A 63 18.26 -14.40 5.20
C SER A 63 17.87 -15.55 6.13
N ASP A 64 17.59 -15.25 7.39
CA ASP A 64 17.10 -16.19 8.40
C ASP A 64 15.56 -16.21 8.49
N ASN A 65 14.88 -15.66 7.48
CA ASN A 65 13.44 -15.48 7.42
C ASN A 65 12.88 -14.62 8.54
N SER A 66 13.62 -13.62 9.01
CA SER A 66 13.11 -12.56 9.88
C SER A 66 12.82 -11.27 9.11
N LEU A 67 11.85 -10.50 9.60
CA LEU A 67 11.49 -9.17 9.09
C LEU A 67 11.56 -8.16 10.23
N THR A 68 12.49 -7.23 10.14
CA THR A 68 12.56 -6.09 11.07
C THR A 68 11.80 -4.90 10.50
N TYR A 69 11.23 -4.09 11.38
CA TYR A 69 10.45 -2.93 10.98
C TYR A 69 10.59 -1.75 11.93
N THR A 70 10.60 -0.55 11.36
CA THR A 70 10.55 0.74 12.08
C THR A 70 9.45 1.60 11.46
N ILE A 71 8.55 2.07 12.30
CA ILE A 71 7.32 2.78 11.95
C ILE A 71 7.41 4.19 12.52
N THR A 72 7.00 5.18 11.73
CA THR A 72 6.74 6.55 12.17
C THR A 72 5.44 7.03 11.58
N VAL A 73 4.55 7.56 12.43
CA VAL A 73 3.33 8.26 12.05
C VAL A 73 3.48 9.73 12.45
N ASN A 74 3.17 10.62 11.53
CA ASN A 74 3.17 12.06 11.71
C ASN A 74 1.72 12.55 11.82
N ASN A 75 1.54 13.65 12.55
CA ASN A 75 0.24 14.30 12.75
C ASN A 75 -0.83 13.38 13.37
N LEU A 76 -0.42 12.41 14.21
CA LEU A 76 -1.36 11.56 14.93
C LEU A 76 -2.31 12.44 15.76
N ALA A 77 -3.62 12.24 15.57
CA ALA A 77 -4.63 13.02 16.28
C ALA A 77 -4.42 13.01 17.82
N ALA A 78 -4.72 14.15 18.45
CA ALA A 78 -4.57 14.30 19.89
C ALA A 78 -5.40 13.25 20.66
N GLY A 79 -4.76 12.55 21.60
CA GLY A 79 -5.39 11.49 22.38
C GLY A 79 -5.61 10.17 21.63
N ASP A 80 -5.16 10.05 20.38
CA ASP A 80 -5.13 8.77 19.66
C ASP A 80 -3.84 7.99 19.98
N VAL A 81 -3.91 6.67 19.79
CA VAL A 81 -2.82 5.74 20.14
C VAL A 81 -2.74 4.66 19.08
N LEU A 82 -1.55 4.40 18.55
CA LEU A 82 -1.32 3.31 17.59
C LEU A 82 -1.58 1.96 18.28
N SER A 83 -2.28 1.05 17.61
CA SER A 83 -2.80 -0.17 18.22
C SER A 83 -2.37 -1.47 17.52
N ALA A 84 -2.19 -1.46 16.20
CA ALA A 84 -1.75 -2.63 15.45
C ALA A 84 -1.06 -2.23 14.14
N ALA A 85 -0.28 -3.16 13.57
CA ALA A 85 0.23 -3.04 12.22
C ALA A 85 0.20 -4.41 11.51
N HIS A 86 -0.04 -4.39 10.20
CA HIS A 86 -0.19 -5.60 9.40
C HIS A 86 0.42 -5.41 8.01
N LEU A 87 0.87 -6.52 7.43
CA LEU A 87 0.93 -6.66 5.97
C LEU A 87 -0.36 -7.33 5.49
N HIS A 88 -0.92 -6.81 4.41
CA HIS A 88 -2.11 -7.32 3.75
C HIS A 88 -1.86 -7.58 2.26
N VAL A 89 -2.60 -8.51 1.67
CA VAL A 89 -2.73 -8.56 0.20
C VAL A 89 -3.66 -7.45 -0.29
N GLY A 90 -3.36 -6.87 -1.46
CA GLY A 90 -4.24 -5.92 -2.15
C GLY A 90 -3.50 -4.85 -2.94
N ASP A 91 -4.07 -4.49 -4.10
CA ASP A 91 -3.65 -3.36 -4.93
C ASP A 91 -3.97 -2.01 -4.29
N VAL A 92 -3.58 -0.89 -4.90
CA VAL A 92 -3.77 0.46 -4.33
C VAL A 92 -5.22 0.84 -3.99
N ILE A 93 -6.24 0.18 -4.53
CA ILE A 93 -7.68 0.47 -4.36
C ILE A 93 -8.50 -0.70 -3.77
N THR A 94 -7.90 -1.89 -3.67
CA THR A 94 -8.52 -3.12 -3.17
C THR A 94 -7.88 -3.54 -1.84
N SER A 95 -8.69 -3.63 -0.78
CA SER A 95 -8.25 -4.12 0.52
C SER A 95 -8.52 -5.62 0.64
N GLY A 96 -7.47 -6.42 0.84
CA GLY A 96 -7.58 -7.85 1.11
C GLY A 96 -7.17 -8.25 2.53
N GLY A 97 -7.14 -9.56 2.78
CA GLY A 97 -6.86 -10.14 4.10
C GLY A 97 -5.43 -9.92 4.59
N ILE A 98 -5.24 -10.11 5.89
CA ILE A 98 -3.93 -10.04 6.57
C ILE A 98 -3.06 -11.20 6.07
N VAL A 99 -1.86 -10.90 5.58
CA VAL A 99 -0.82 -11.91 5.28
C VAL A 99 0.17 -12.07 6.42
N LEU A 100 0.43 -11.00 7.17
CA LEU A 100 1.31 -11.03 8.32
C LEU A 100 0.83 -10.04 9.40
N PRO A 101 0.35 -10.52 10.56
CA PRO A 101 0.23 -9.67 11.72
C PRO A 101 1.61 -9.36 12.29
N LEU A 102 1.81 -8.08 12.64
CA LEU A 102 3.02 -7.58 13.27
C LEU A 102 2.71 -7.25 14.73
N THR A 103 3.73 -7.29 15.57
CA THR A 103 3.64 -6.97 17.00
C THR A 103 4.60 -5.84 17.35
N PRO A 104 4.43 -4.64 16.73
CA PRO A 104 5.27 -3.49 17.05
C PRO A 104 5.15 -3.11 18.52
N VAL A 105 6.29 -2.78 19.13
CA VAL A 105 6.32 -2.06 20.39
C VAL A 105 6.15 -0.58 20.06
N PHE A 106 4.93 -0.06 20.24
CA PHE A 106 4.64 1.35 20.01
C PHE A 106 5.13 2.24 21.16
N ASN A 107 5.69 3.38 20.81
CA ASN A 107 6.04 4.46 21.72
C ASN A 107 5.57 5.79 21.10
N GLY A 108 4.38 6.24 21.53
CA GLY A 108 3.69 7.38 20.93
C GLY A 108 3.36 7.10 19.46
N SER A 109 3.86 7.94 18.56
CA SER A 109 3.62 7.83 17.12
C SER A 109 4.68 7.01 16.37
N THR A 110 5.57 6.32 17.09
CA THR A 110 6.58 5.43 16.50
C THR A 110 6.38 4.00 16.96
N GLY A 111 6.94 3.04 16.23
CA GLY A 111 6.95 1.65 16.66
C GLY A 111 8.08 0.85 16.00
N THR A 112 8.60 -0.15 16.70
CA THR A 112 9.65 -1.04 16.16
C THR A 112 9.37 -2.48 16.52
N GLY A 113 9.98 -3.40 15.78
CA GLY A 113 9.93 -4.82 16.12
C GLY A 113 10.60 -5.70 15.09
N THR A 114 10.62 -7.00 15.41
CA THR A 114 11.11 -8.06 14.55
C THR A 114 10.13 -9.21 14.59
N THR A 115 9.70 -9.67 13.41
CA THR A 115 8.99 -10.94 13.29
C THR A 115 9.98 -11.99 12.80
N THR A 116 10.15 -13.07 13.56
CA THR A 116 11.06 -14.17 13.22
C THR A 116 10.30 -15.33 12.58
N SER A 117 11.04 -16.26 11.96
CA SER A 117 10.49 -17.54 11.49
C SER A 117 9.33 -17.39 10.50
N LEU A 118 9.44 -16.43 9.56
CA LEU A 118 8.49 -16.32 8.47
C LEU A 118 8.48 -17.62 7.65
N ARG A 119 7.27 -18.02 7.23
CA ARG A 119 7.09 -19.14 6.31
C ARG A 119 7.83 -18.83 5.00
N SER A 120 8.58 -19.78 4.47
CA SER A 120 9.37 -19.57 3.24
C SER A 120 8.51 -19.10 2.07
N THR A 121 7.28 -19.60 1.93
CA THR A 121 6.34 -19.14 0.89
C THR A 121 5.92 -17.68 1.03
N LEU A 122 5.90 -17.13 2.26
CA LEU A 122 5.68 -15.70 2.49
C LEU A 122 6.94 -14.91 2.14
N VAL A 123 8.13 -15.42 2.46
CA VAL A 123 9.40 -14.81 2.04
C VAL A 123 9.47 -14.72 0.51
N ASP A 124 9.12 -15.80 -0.20
CA ASP A 124 9.05 -15.82 -1.66
C ASP A 124 8.06 -14.76 -2.19
N SER A 125 6.90 -14.62 -1.55
CA SER A 125 5.89 -13.63 -1.93
C SER A 125 6.35 -12.19 -1.67
N LEU A 126 7.11 -11.94 -0.60
CA LEU A 126 7.69 -10.63 -0.33
C LEU A 126 8.84 -10.30 -1.29
N MET A 127 9.61 -11.30 -1.73
CA MET A 127 10.68 -11.11 -2.71
C MET A 127 10.14 -10.79 -4.11
N ASP A 128 8.96 -11.30 -4.48
CA ASP A 128 8.32 -11.06 -5.77
C ASP A 128 7.63 -9.68 -5.85
N ASP A 129 8.23 -8.75 -6.61
CA ASP A 129 7.73 -7.39 -6.82
C ASP A 129 6.39 -7.30 -7.57
N SER A 130 5.96 -8.39 -8.22
CA SER A 130 4.64 -8.47 -8.86
C SER A 130 3.51 -8.66 -7.85
N LYS A 131 3.82 -9.04 -6.61
CA LYS A 131 2.81 -9.19 -5.57
C LYS A 131 2.36 -7.84 -5.04
N GLU A 132 1.05 -7.64 -5.05
CA GLU A 132 0.41 -6.46 -4.49
C GLU A 132 0.16 -6.69 -3.00
N ILE A 133 1.07 -6.15 -2.19
CA ILE A 133 1.05 -6.19 -0.73
C ILE A 133 1.16 -4.76 -0.22
N TYR A 134 0.44 -4.46 0.86
CA TYR A 134 0.48 -3.17 1.51
C TYR A 134 0.70 -3.30 3.01
N PHE A 135 1.33 -2.27 3.57
CA PHE A 135 1.48 -2.06 4.99
C PHE A 135 0.32 -1.21 5.49
N ASN A 136 -0.22 -1.58 6.65
CA ASN A 136 -1.30 -0.86 7.30
C ASN A 136 -1.02 -0.67 8.79
N ILE A 137 -1.39 0.48 9.34
CA ILE A 137 -1.34 0.77 10.77
C ILE A 137 -2.74 1.15 11.23
N HIS A 138 -3.12 0.66 12.41
CA HIS A 138 -4.38 0.97 13.06
C HIS A 138 -4.13 1.81 14.32
N SER A 139 -5.17 2.52 14.77
CA SER A 139 -5.16 3.22 16.05
C SER A 139 -6.40 2.89 16.88
N ALA A 140 -6.42 3.38 18.12
CA ALA A 140 -7.56 3.24 19.01
C ALA A 140 -8.81 3.95 18.47
N GLN A 141 -8.63 5.12 17.82
CA GLN A 141 -9.74 5.87 17.23
C GLN A 141 -10.09 5.43 15.80
N VAL A 142 -9.14 4.84 15.07
CA VAL A 142 -9.33 4.40 13.67
C VAL A 142 -8.92 2.94 13.52
N GLY A 143 -9.75 2.05 14.07
CA GLY A 143 -9.48 0.60 14.11
C GLY A 143 -9.55 -0.10 12.75
N SER A 144 -10.22 0.48 11.74
CA SER A 144 -10.33 -0.10 10.40
C SER A 144 -9.09 0.10 9.51
N GLY A 145 -8.13 0.92 9.94
CA GLY A 145 -6.95 1.33 9.18
C GLY A 145 -6.77 2.84 9.22
N LEU A 146 -5.69 3.29 9.85
CA LEU A 146 -5.35 4.71 10.03
C LEU A 146 -4.50 5.23 8.87
N VAL A 147 -3.42 4.51 8.53
CA VAL A 147 -2.54 4.84 7.41
C VAL A 147 -2.10 3.59 6.66
N ARG A 148 -1.96 3.75 5.34
CA ARG A 148 -1.64 2.68 4.39
C ARG A 148 -0.52 3.07 3.44
N GLY A 149 0.22 2.09 2.91
CA GLY A 149 1.13 2.27 1.78
C GLY A 149 1.53 0.94 1.13
N GLN A 150 1.73 0.93 -0.19
CA GLN A 150 2.12 -0.27 -0.92
C GLN A 150 3.61 -0.56 -0.77
N LEU A 151 4.00 -1.84 -0.77
CA LEU A 151 5.40 -2.24 -0.68
C LEU A 151 6.19 -1.89 -1.96
N ASN A 152 5.67 -2.30 -3.13
CA ASN A 152 6.46 -2.35 -4.37
C ASN A 152 6.03 -1.29 -5.42
N THR A 153 5.27 -0.28 -5.01
CA THR A 153 4.86 0.83 -5.88
C THR A 153 4.55 2.07 -5.04
N ASN A 154 4.85 3.26 -5.57
CA ASN A 154 4.49 4.50 -4.90
C ASN A 154 3.14 4.98 -5.41
N ILE A 155 2.33 5.53 -4.52
CA ILE A 155 1.10 6.24 -4.87
C ILE A 155 1.45 7.71 -5.06
N GLU A 156 1.34 8.19 -6.29
CA GLU A 156 1.62 9.58 -6.68
C GLU A 156 0.44 10.50 -6.42
N MET A 157 -0.79 9.96 -6.51
CA MET A 157 -2.03 10.66 -6.20
C MET A 157 -3.04 9.68 -5.62
N ALA A 158 -3.77 10.14 -4.61
CA ALA A 158 -4.93 9.44 -4.07
C ALA A 158 -6.04 10.45 -3.74
N ALA A 159 -7.22 10.23 -4.30
CA ALA A 159 -8.40 11.04 -4.06
C ALA A 159 -9.67 10.21 -3.93
N ASP A 160 -10.48 10.55 -2.94
CA ASP A 160 -11.82 10.02 -2.72
C ASP A 160 -12.81 11.12 -3.04
N VAL A 161 -13.42 11.02 -4.21
CA VAL A 161 -14.16 12.10 -4.84
C VAL A 161 -15.65 11.86 -4.70
N VAL A 162 -16.30 12.68 -3.88
CA VAL A 162 -17.76 12.69 -3.79
C VAL A 162 -18.33 13.31 -5.08
N LEU A 163 -19.25 12.60 -5.72
CA LEU A 163 -19.90 12.99 -6.96
C LEU A 163 -21.34 13.45 -6.68
N SER A 164 -21.74 14.55 -7.31
CA SER A 164 -23.09 15.12 -7.19
C SER A 164 -23.49 15.86 -8.47
N GLY A 165 -24.78 15.86 -8.78
CA GLY A 165 -25.34 16.69 -9.86
C GLY A 165 -25.24 18.20 -9.59
N ALA A 166 -25.11 18.59 -8.32
CA ALA A 166 -24.86 19.99 -7.92
C ALA A 166 -23.49 20.51 -8.38
N ASN A 167 -22.55 19.61 -8.69
CA ASN A 167 -21.24 19.97 -9.22
C ASN A 167 -21.21 20.05 -10.75
N GLU A 168 -22.25 19.57 -11.45
CA GLU A 168 -22.35 19.66 -12.91
C GLU A 168 -22.43 21.12 -13.37
N VAL A 169 -22.02 21.35 -14.62
CA VAL A 169 -22.08 22.67 -15.24
C VAL A 169 -22.74 22.57 -16.62
N PRO A 170 -23.99 23.06 -16.77
CA PRO A 170 -24.89 23.58 -15.74
C PRO A 170 -25.29 22.52 -14.68
N VAL A 171 -25.76 22.96 -13.52
CA VAL A 171 -26.22 22.07 -12.43
C VAL A 171 -27.30 21.12 -12.95
N VAL A 172 -27.18 19.84 -12.58
CA VAL A 172 -28.17 18.81 -12.90
C VAL A 172 -28.97 18.47 -11.66
N THR A 173 -30.29 18.66 -11.72
CA THR A 173 -31.21 18.15 -10.70
C THR A 173 -31.35 16.64 -10.87
N THR A 174 -30.80 15.90 -9.92
CA THR A 174 -30.86 14.44 -9.85
C THR A 174 -30.80 13.99 -8.39
N THR A 175 -31.34 12.80 -8.10
CA THR A 175 -31.12 12.12 -6.81
C THR A 175 -29.81 11.34 -6.77
N ALA A 176 -29.16 11.15 -7.93
CA ALA A 176 -27.93 10.38 -8.04
C ALA A 176 -26.79 11.03 -7.24
N THR A 177 -26.07 10.20 -6.52
CA THR A 177 -24.85 10.56 -5.78
C THR A 177 -23.79 9.51 -6.06
N GLY A 178 -22.52 9.83 -5.86
CA GLY A 178 -21.47 8.84 -6.06
C GLY A 178 -20.22 9.07 -5.24
N LEU A 179 -19.36 8.05 -5.24
CA LEU A 179 -18.00 8.10 -4.73
C LEU A 179 -17.07 7.48 -5.77
N ALA A 180 -16.09 8.26 -6.23
CA ALA A 180 -15.00 7.77 -7.06
C ALA A 180 -13.73 7.69 -6.24
N LEU A 181 -13.18 6.48 -6.12
CA LEU A 181 -11.81 6.29 -5.64
C LEU A 181 -10.89 6.39 -6.85
N VAL A 182 -9.88 7.25 -6.76
CA VAL A 182 -8.88 7.48 -7.82
C VAL A 182 -7.50 7.34 -7.21
N ARG A 183 -6.67 6.44 -7.75
CA ARG A 183 -5.28 6.20 -7.30
C ARG A 183 -4.36 6.16 -8.51
N LEU A 184 -3.31 6.96 -8.52
CA LEU A 184 -2.28 6.96 -9.56
C LEU A 184 -0.96 6.47 -8.97
N THR A 185 -0.33 5.51 -9.64
CA THR A 185 0.96 4.97 -9.20
C THR A 185 2.13 5.59 -9.96
N SER A 186 3.33 5.53 -9.39
CA SER A 186 4.57 5.95 -10.04
C SER A 186 4.89 5.17 -11.34
N LYS A 187 4.27 4.00 -11.50
CA LYS A 187 4.34 3.16 -12.72
C LYS A 187 3.37 3.61 -13.81
N LYS A 188 2.74 4.79 -13.68
CA LYS A 188 1.72 5.34 -14.60
C LYS A 188 0.49 4.44 -14.74
N ILE A 189 0.17 3.69 -13.70
CA ILE A 189 -1.06 2.89 -13.63
C ILE A 189 -2.09 3.66 -12.81
N LEU A 190 -3.23 3.96 -13.43
CA LEU A 190 -4.40 4.60 -12.85
C LEU A 190 -5.41 3.51 -12.45
N TYR A 191 -5.73 3.47 -11.15
CA TYR A 191 -6.77 2.63 -10.59
C TYR A 191 -7.97 3.50 -10.25
N THR A 192 -9.16 3.07 -10.66
CA THR A 192 -10.41 3.77 -10.37
C THR A 192 -11.50 2.80 -9.95
N ARG A 193 -12.40 3.26 -9.08
CA ARG A 193 -13.65 2.57 -8.74
C ARG A 193 -14.71 3.61 -8.45
N ILE A 194 -15.77 3.66 -9.25
CA ILE A 194 -16.85 4.63 -9.11
C ILE A 194 -18.14 3.89 -8.75
N ALA A 195 -18.66 4.17 -7.57
CA ALA A 195 -19.96 3.70 -7.12
C ALA A 195 -20.98 4.83 -7.24
N ILE A 196 -22.15 4.54 -7.83
CA ILE A 196 -23.28 5.47 -7.94
C ILE A 196 -24.44 4.90 -7.14
N ALA A 197 -25.13 5.75 -6.39
CA ALA A 197 -26.32 5.43 -5.61
C ALA A 197 -27.47 6.37 -5.98
N ASN A 198 -28.70 5.94 -5.70
CA ASN A 198 -29.92 6.74 -5.87
C ASN A 198 -30.16 7.25 -7.30
N LEU A 199 -29.74 6.48 -8.30
CA LEU A 199 -30.08 6.73 -9.70
C LEU A 199 -31.60 6.60 -9.87
N GLU A 200 -32.20 7.52 -10.62
CA GLU A 200 -33.64 7.55 -10.86
C GLU A 200 -34.15 6.27 -11.54
N ALA A 201 -35.38 5.86 -11.19
CA ALA A 201 -35.99 4.68 -11.76
C ALA A 201 -36.11 4.78 -13.29
N GLY A 202 -35.66 3.75 -14.00
CA GLY A 202 -35.65 3.71 -15.47
C GLY A 202 -34.46 4.43 -16.13
N ASP A 203 -33.55 5.02 -15.35
CA ASP A 203 -32.26 5.48 -15.86
C ASP A 203 -31.18 4.38 -15.73
N ALA A 204 -30.10 4.52 -16.49
CA ALA A 204 -28.96 3.62 -16.44
C ALA A 204 -27.66 4.40 -16.66
N MET A 205 -26.60 4.05 -15.91
CA MET A 205 -25.27 4.60 -16.14
C MET A 205 -24.73 4.18 -17.51
N THR A 206 -23.92 5.02 -18.15
CA THR A 206 -23.37 4.74 -19.48
C THR A 206 -21.85 4.73 -19.47
N VAL A 207 -21.23 5.87 -19.18
CA VAL A 207 -19.78 6.07 -19.25
C VAL A 207 -19.29 6.94 -18.11
N ALA A 208 -17.99 6.89 -17.83
CA ALA A 208 -17.34 7.79 -16.91
C ALA A 208 -15.97 8.23 -17.43
N HIS A 209 -15.58 9.46 -17.15
CA HIS A 209 -14.36 10.08 -17.64
C HIS A 209 -13.65 10.88 -16.55
N ILE A 210 -12.36 11.10 -16.73
CA ILE A 210 -11.63 12.22 -16.11
C ILE A 210 -11.47 13.31 -17.16
N HIS A 211 -11.80 14.53 -16.78
CA HIS A 211 -11.68 15.73 -17.60
C HIS A 211 -10.72 16.74 -16.97
N LYS A 212 -10.18 17.64 -17.80
CA LYS A 212 -9.32 18.74 -17.37
C LYS A 212 -10.06 20.07 -17.38
N ALA A 213 -10.47 20.54 -16.20
CA ALA A 213 -10.85 21.92 -15.93
C ALA A 213 -10.93 22.16 -14.41
N ALA A 214 -10.85 23.43 -14.03
CA ALA A 214 -11.16 23.88 -12.68
C ALA A 214 -12.65 23.68 -12.33
N ALA A 215 -12.94 23.65 -11.03
CA ALA A 215 -14.30 23.57 -10.53
C ALA A 215 -15.14 24.73 -11.09
N GLY A 216 -16.37 24.42 -11.55
CA GLY A 216 -17.27 25.40 -12.15
C GLY A 216 -17.11 25.61 -13.66
N THR A 217 -16.13 24.97 -14.32
CA THR A 217 -15.90 25.11 -15.77
C THR A 217 -15.89 23.76 -16.47
N ASN A 218 -16.44 23.65 -17.67
CA ASN A 218 -16.33 22.42 -18.49
C ASN A 218 -14.98 22.33 -19.20
N GLY A 219 -14.51 21.10 -19.39
CA GLY A 219 -13.21 20.83 -19.99
C GLY A 219 -13.21 19.53 -20.77
N GLY A 220 -12.21 19.35 -21.63
CA GLY A 220 -12.05 18.14 -22.44
C GLY A 220 -11.75 16.90 -21.59
N VAL A 221 -12.11 15.74 -22.13
CA VAL A 221 -11.75 14.43 -21.57
C VAL A 221 -10.23 14.24 -21.70
N ILE A 222 -9.58 13.83 -20.61
CA ILE A 222 -8.17 13.42 -20.63
C ILE A 222 -8.01 11.91 -20.51
N THR A 223 -8.97 11.20 -19.91
CA THR A 223 -8.99 9.74 -19.92
C THR A 223 -10.41 9.20 -19.73
N GLY A 224 -10.75 8.14 -20.45
CA GLY A 224 -11.99 7.39 -20.25
C GLY A 224 -11.81 6.30 -19.21
N ILE A 225 -12.77 6.17 -18.30
CA ILE A 225 -12.75 5.22 -17.18
C ILE A 225 -13.62 4.00 -17.52
N TYR A 226 -14.91 4.24 -17.76
CA TYR A 226 -15.90 3.20 -18.06
C TYR A 226 -16.57 3.46 -19.40
N GLY A 227 -16.83 2.39 -20.15
CA GLY A 227 -17.56 2.38 -21.41
C GLY A 227 -18.97 1.82 -21.32
N THR A 228 -19.35 1.17 -20.20
CA THR A 228 -20.68 0.57 -20.03
C THR A 228 -21.21 0.68 -18.59
N ALA A 229 -22.53 0.52 -18.44
CA ALA A 229 -23.23 0.45 -17.15
C ALA A 229 -22.65 -0.62 -16.20
N ALA A 230 -22.26 -1.77 -16.75
CA ALA A 230 -21.82 -2.94 -15.98
C ALA A 230 -20.46 -2.76 -15.30
N GLU A 231 -19.68 -1.75 -15.71
CA GLU A 231 -18.35 -1.48 -15.12
C GLU A 231 -18.44 -0.65 -13.84
N PHE A 232 -19.54 0.06 -13.60
CA PHE A 232 -19.72 0.84 -12.37
C PHE A 232 -19.68 -0.06 -11.14
N GLY A 233 -18.94 0.36 -10.11
CA GLY A 233 -18.66 -0.41 -8.90
C GLY A 233 -17.47 -1.37 -9.00
N THR A 234 -16.96 -1.65 -10.20
CA THR A 234 -15.78 -2.51 -10.43
C THR A 234 -14.49 -1.70 -10.45
N VAL A 235 -13.36 -2.35 -10.14
CA VAL A 235 -12.04 -1.72 -10.27
C VAL A 235 -11.64 -1.68 -11.75
N LYS A 236 -11.27 -0.50 -12.24
CA LYS A 236 -10.64 -0.32 -13.55
C LYS A 236 -9.19 0.07 -13.38
N ILE A 237 -8.32 -0.62 -14.12
CA ILE A 237 -6.87 -0.44 -14.12
C ILE A 237 -6.46 -0.04 -15.53
N LEU A 238 -5.81 1.12 -15.66
CA LEU A 238 -5.39 1.68 -16.95
C LEU A 238 -3.94 2.12 -16.87
N THR A 239 -3.12 1.73 -17.85
CA THR A 239 -1.84 2.39 -18.08
C THR A 239 -2.11 3.70 -18.82
N VAL A 240 -1.63 4.81 -18.29
CA VAL A 240 -1.79 6.13 -18.90
C VAL A 240 -0.50 6.60 -19.56
N ASP A 241 -0.64 7.42 -20.60
CA ASP A 241 0.51 8.06 -21.25
C ASP A 241 1.11 9.19 -20.41
N ASP A 242 2.24 9.73 -20.86
CA ASP A 242 3.01 10.73 -20.13
C ASP A 242 2.25 12.06 -19.96
N LEU A 243 1.46 12.44 -20.97
CA LEU A 243 0.66 13.67 -20.94
C LEU A 243 -0.47 13.55 -19.92
N THR A 244 -1.18 12.42 -19.93
CA THR A 244 -2.25 12.11 -18.97
C THR A 244 -1.68 11.97 -17.57
N PHE A 245 -0.55 11.28 -17.41
CA PHE A 245 0.14 11.15 -16.12
C PHE A 245 0.52 12.50 -15.53
N ALA A 246 1.08 13.42 -16.34
CA ALA A 246 1.41 14.77 -15.90
C ALA A 246 0.16 15.58 -15.55
N SER A 247 -0.87 15.52 -16.39
CA SER A 247 -2.14 16.22 -16.17
C SER A 247 -2.83 15.76 -14.90
N LEU A 248 -2.86 14.44 -14.66
CA LEU A 248 -3.45 13.86 -13.46
C LEU A 248 -2.80 14.40 -12.18
N LYS A 249 -1.51 14.74 -12.18
CA LYS A 249 -0.80 15.19 -10.98
C LYS A 249 -0.83 16.70 -10.76
N ALA A 250 -0.94 17.48 -11.83
CA ALA A 250 -0.68 18.91 -11.77
C ALA A 250 -1.87 19.79 -12.16
N ASP A 251 -2.79 19.28 -12.98
CA ASP A 251 -3.90 20.07 -13.48
C ASP A 251 -5.12 19.99 -12.57
N ALA A 252 -5.99 20.99 -12.67
CA ALA A 252 -7.33 20.88 -12.12
C ALA A 252 -8.15 19.91 -12.96
N ILE A 253 -8.52 18.78 -12.36
CA ILE A 253 -9.22 17.67 -13.02
C ILE A 253 -10.43 17.18 -12.22
N TYR A 254 -11.41 16.59 -12.89
CA TYR A 254 -12.63 16.10 -12.27
C TYR A 254 -13.08 14.77 -12.88
N VAL A 255 -13.73 13.95 -12.05
CA VAL A 255 -14.49 12.78 -12.51
C VAL A 255 -15.89 13.25 -12.91
N ASN A 256 -16.36 12.77 -14.06
CA ASN A 256 -17.74 12.92 -14.49
C ASN A 256 -18.30 11.55 -14.89
N ALA A 257 -19.51 11.25 -14.47
CA ALA A 257 -20.25 10.04 -14.85
C ALA A 257 -21.54 10.43 -15.56
N HIS A 258 -21.94 9.63 -16.53
CA HIS A 258 -23.04 9.91 -17.45
C HIS A 258 -24.11 8.82 -17.35
N SER A 259 -25.36 9.18 -17.61
CA SER A 259 -26.47 8.21 -17.69
C SER A 259 -27.19 8.31 -19.04
N VAL A 260 -28.11 7.39 -19.30
CA VAL A 260 -28.96 7.40 -20.50
C VAL A 260 -29.80 8.69 -20.55
N ASN A 261 -30.38 9.07 -19.41
CA ASN A 261 -31.23 10.27 -19.36
C ASN A 261 -30.42 11.58 -19.28
N LYS A 262 -29.14 11.52 -18.89
CA LYS A 262 -28.23 12.66 -18.75
C LYS A 262 -26.90 12.41 -19.48
N PRO A 263 -26.90 12.38 -20.82
CA PRO A 263 -25.70 12.06 -21.60
C PRO A 263 -24.59 13.12 -21.48
N GLY A 264 -24.92 14.35 -21.10
CA GLY A 264 -23.93 15.41 -20.83
C GLY A 264 -23.17 15.28 -19.51
N GLY A 265 -23.62 14.37 -18.62
CA GLY A 265 -23.14 14.22 -17.25
C GLY A 265 -24.32 14.21 -16.28
N ILE A 266 -24.34 13.25 -15.35
CA ILE A 266 -25.34 13.18 -14.26
C ILE A 266 -24.73 13.57 -12.92
N VAL A 267 -23.47 13.20 -12.66
CA VAL A 267 -22.77 13.54 -11.43
C VAL A 267 -21.29 13.81 -11.67
N ARG A 268 -20.78 14.84 -10.99
CA ARG A 268 -19.40 15.30 -11.09
C ARG A 268 -18.75 15.48 -9.72
N GLY A 269 -17.42 15.36 -9.68
CA GLY A 269 -16.63 15.79 -8.53
C GLY A 269 -15.18 16.12 -8.90
N GLN A 270 -14.63 17.17 -8.29
CA GLN A 270 -13.25 17.58 -8.52
C GLN A 270 -12.28 16.66 -7.77
N ILE A 271 -11.22 16.21 -8.44
CA ILE A 271 -10.08 15.52 -7.82
C ILE A 271 -9.17 16.60 -7.20
N ARG A 272 -8.85 16.46 -5.92
CA ARG A 272 -8.07 17.41 -5.11
C ARG A 272 -7.12 16.69 -4.16
#